data_AF-A0A023EGW7-F1
#
_entry.id   AF-A0A023EGW7-F1
#
_cell.length_a   1.000
_cell.length_b   1.000
_cell.length_c   1.000
_cell.angle_alpha   90.00
_cell.angle_beta   90.00
_cell.angle_gamma   90.00
#
_symmetry.space_group_name_H-M   'P 1'
#
loop_
_entity.id
_entity.type
_entity.pdbx_description
1 polymer ?
#
loop_
_entity_poly.entity_id
_entity_poly.type
_entity_poly.pdbx_seq_one_letter_code
_entity_poly.pdbx_strand_id
1 'polypeptide(L)'
;EEYAITIGSIAFNCTPGVCATEHDQQVLQKFVHPRYAGGRDFNVAVLRTTLADEFFVCLAVEPPILFYNSGRRLPLREILGEQPTWTEFDSEVYLRLARGAALYSDRRDEIAGLLQNGPGQELVMTNVTALLDWIEPIVWDAAASSIEPR
;
A
#
# COMPACT_ATOMS: atom_id res chain seq x y z
N GLU A 1 19.09 -0.14 1.57
CA GLU A 1 18.12 0.43 0.61
C GLU A 1 16.75 0.08 1.14
N GLU A 2 15.83 1.05 1.24
CA GLU A 2 14.61 0.84 2.02
C GLU A 2 13.36 1.22 1.21
N TYR A 3 12.33 0.40 1.37
CA TYR A 3 11.17 0.32 0.49
C TYR A 3 9.91 0.84 1.19
N ALA A 4 9.10 1.58 0.45
CA ALA A 4 7.75 1.97 0.85
C ALA A 4 6.73 1.34 -0.10
N ILE A 5 5.51 1.14 0.38
CA ILE A 5 4.40 0.63 -0.45
C ILE A 5 3.33 1.73 -0.58
N THR A 6 2.76 1.86 -1.78
CA THR A 6 1.65 2.78 -2.07
C THR A 6 0.78 2.21 -3.18
N ILE A 7 -0.21 2.96 -3.63
CA ILE A 7 -1.04 2.57 -4.78
C ILE A 7 -0.41 2.99 -6.11
N GLY A 8 -0.64 2.19 -7.15
CA GLY A 8 -0.07 2.42 -8.49
C GLY A 8 -0.38 3.80 -9.07
N SER A 9 -1.60 4.28 -8.87
CA SER A 9 -2.03 5.61 -9.31
C SER A 9 -1.22 6.79 -8.72
N ILE A 10 -0.78 6.70 -7.46
CA ILE A 10 0.10 7.71 -6.86
C ILE A 10 1.50 7.60 -7.45
N ALA A 11 2.03 6.38 -7.53
CA ALA A 11 3.34 6.13 -8.10
C ALA A 11 3.45 6.56 -9.58
N PHE A 12 2.37 6.44 -10.36
CA PHE A 12 2.34 6.92 -11.74
C PHE A 12 2.62 8.43 -11.85
N ASN A 13 2.00 9.22 -10.96
CA ASN A 13 2.18 10.66 -10.89
C ASN A 13 3.50 11.08 -10.22
N CYS A 14 4.23 10.13 -9.65
CA CYS A 14 5.49 10.43 -9.01
C CYS A 14 6.68 10.34 -9.97
N THR A 15 7.46 11.43 -10.06
CA THR A 15 8.78 11.46 -10.71
C THR A 15 9.89 11.15 -9.70
N PRO A 16 10.66 10.06 -9.88
CA PRO A 16 11.80 9.76 -9.03
C PRO A 16 12.83 10.91 -9.01
N GLY A 17 13.43 11.15 -7.85
CA GLY A 17 14.31 12.30 -7.60
C GLY A 17 13.57 13.62 -7.33
N VAL A 18 12.26 13.67 -7.53
CA VAL A 18 11.43 14.87 -7.27
C VAL A 18 10.45 14.64 -6.14
N CYS A 19 9.76 13.49 -6.10
CA CYS A 19 8.84 13.20 -5.01
C CYS A 19 9.55 12.81 -3.72
N ALA A 20 8.84 12.99 -2.62
CA ALA A 20 9.14 12.38 -1.34
C ALA A 20 7.92 11.65 -0.76
N THR A 21 8.15 10.76 0.20
CA THR A 21 7.10 10.19 1.06
C THR A 21 6.57 11.22 2.05
N GLU A 22 5.53 10.88 2.82
CA GLU A 22 5.03 11.74 3.91
C GLU A 22 6.08 11.99 5.02
N HIS A 23 7.12 11.18 5.07
CA HIS A 23 8.26 11.30 6.01
C HIS A 23 9.49 11.97 5.36
N ASP A 24 9.27 12.77 4.30
CA ASP A 24 10.29 13.51 3.57
C ASP A 24 11.40 12.63 2.94
N GLN A 25 11.09 11.36 2.66
CA GLN A 25 12.05 10.43 2.07
C GLN A 25 11.96 10.46 0.56
N GLN A 26 13.07 10.81 -0.11
CA GLN A 26 13.08 10.99 -1.54
C GLN A 26 12.87 9.65 -2.25
N VAL A 27 11.95 9.62 -3.22
CA VAL A 27 11.69 8.44 -4.05
C VAL A 27 12.79 8.33 -5.11
N LEU A 28 13.56 7.25 -5.06
CA LEU A 28 14.67 6.98 -5.97
C LEU A 28 14.25 6.13 -7.18
N GLN A 29 13.35 5.18 -6.97
CA GLN A 29 12.80 4.31 -8.01
C GLN A 29 11.35 3.94 -7.68
N LYS A 30 10.57 3.60 -8.72
CA LYS A 30 9.20 3.13 -8.59
C LYS A 30 9.00 1.82 -9.35
N PHE A 31 8.33 0.88 -8.70
CA PHE A 31 7.94 -0.41 -9.24
C PHE A 31 6.43 -0.47 -9.19
N VAL A 32 5.77 -0.25 -10.32
CA VAL A 32 4.31 -0.34 -10.41
C VAL A 32 3.95 -1.75 -10.87
N HIS A 33 2.89 -2.33 -10.31
CA HIS A 33 2.46 -3.67 -10.72
C HIS A 33 2.23 -3.70 -12.25
N PRO A 34 2.83 -4.67 -12.99
CA PRO A 34 2.86 -4.64 -14.46
C PRO A 34 1.47 -4.78 -15.09
N ARG A 35 0.52 -5.38 -14.37
CA ARG A 35 -0.89 -5.51 -14.79
C ARG A 35 -1.74 -4.27 -14.47
N TYR A 36 -1.17 -3.25 -13.82
CA TYR A 36 -1.92 -2.03 -13.50
C TYR A 36 -2.14 -1.19 -14.76
N ALA A 37 -3.41 -0.92 -15.08
CA ALA A 37 -3.82 -0.20 -16.29
C ALA A 37 -4.63 1.08 -16.02
N GLY A 38 -4.52 1.65 -14.80
CA GLY A 38 -5.19 2.91 -14.43
C GLY A 38 -6.56 2.76 -13.72
N GLY A 39 -6.95 1.55 -13.33
CA GLY A 39 -8.23 1.25 -12.66
C GLY A 39 -8.08 0.90 -11.17
N ARG A 40 -8.94 -0.02 -10.70
CA ARG A 40 -8.87 -0.59 -9.32
C ARG A 40 -7.97 -1.82 -9.25
N ASP A 41 -7.98 -2.63 -10.30
CA ASP A 41 -7.24 -3.89 -10.36
C ASP A 41 -5.73 -3.66 -10.32
N PHE A 42 -5.03 -4.42 -9.49
CA PHE A 42 -3.58 -4.37 -9.33
C PHE A 42 -3.03 -2.96 -9.00
N ASN A 43 -3.84 -2.09 -8.39
CA ASN A 43 -3.46 -0.72 -8.06
C ASN A 43 -2.52 -0.68 -6.84
N VAL A 44 -1.29 -1.13 -7.04
CA VAL A 44 -0.21 -1.20 -6.05
C VAL A 44 1.13 -0.81 -6.68
N ALA A 45 2.01 -0.22 -5.89
CA ALA A 45 3.37 0.08 -6.26
C ALA A 45 4.30 0.00 -5.04
N VAL A 46 5.54 -0.38 -5.32
CA VAL A 46 6.65 -0.36 -4.37
C VAL A 46 7.59 0.77 -4.78
N LEU A 47 8.02 1.58 -3.81
CA LEU A 47 8.91 2.72 -4.02
C LEU A 47 10.22 2.45 -3.27
N ARG A 48 11.34 2.66 -3.94
CA ARG A 48 12.66 2.67 -3.29
C ARG A 48 12.95 4.09 -2.84
N THR A 49 13.40 4.29 -1.60
CA THR A 49 13.61 5.60 -1.00
C THR A 49 15.01 5.79 -0.40
N THR A 50 15.33 6.99 0.07
CA THR A 50 16.65 7.36 0.64
C THR A 50 16.92 6.79 2.04
N LEU A 51 15.94 6.84 2.95
CA LEU A 51 15.95 6.24 4.29
C LEU A 51 14.50 5.85 4.65
N ALA A 52 14.31 4.88 5.53
CA ALA A 52 13.05 4.62 6.19
C ALA A 52 13.27 4.63 7.70
N ASP A 53 12.87 5.72 8.35
CA ASP A 53 12.58 5.68 9.80
C ASP A 53 11.31 4.85 10.09
N GLU A 54 10.63 4.37 9.05
CA GLU A 54 9.45 3.50 9.15
C GLU A 54 9.85 2.06 8.85
N PHE A 55 10.12 1.36 9.94
CA PHE A 55 10.27 -0.09 10.05
C PHE A 55 9.41 -0.82 9.03
N PHE A 56 10.02 -1.82 8.38
CA PHE A 56 9.37 -2.96 7.73
C PHE A 56 7.95 -3.14 8.25
N VAL A 57 6.98 -2.55 7.56
CA VAL A 57 5.60 -2.75 7.97
C VAL A 57 5.30 -4.14 7.46
N CYS A 58 5.15 -5.08 8.40
CA CYS A 58 4.80 -6.45 8.08
C CYS A 58 3.62 -6.41 7.12
N LEU A 59 3.70 -7.08 5.99
CA LEU A 59 2.51 -7.21 5.14
C LEU A 59 1.66 -8.33 5.73
N ALA A 60 0.36 -8.11 5.85
CA ALA A 60 -0.54 -9.15 6.34
C ALA A 60 -0.50 -10.33 5.36
N VAL A 61 -0.14 -11.51 5.86
CA VAL A 61 -0.10 -12.77 5.09
C VAL A 61 -1.46 -13.47 5.04
N GLU A 62 -2.41 -13.01 5.86
CA GLU A 62 -3.79 -13.49 5.90
C GLU A 62 -4.76 -12.32 5.69
N PRO A 63 -5.88 -12.51 4.98
CA PRO A 63 -6.89 -11.46 4.83
C PRO A 63 -7.46 -11.05 6.20
N PRO A 64 -7.40 -9.77 6.57
CA PRO A 64 -7.91 -9.32 7.86
C PRO A 64 -9.44 -9.27 7.85
N ILE A 65 -10.03 -9.44 9.03
CA ILE A 65 -11.47 -9.22 9.25
C ILE A 65 -11.75 -7.76 9.62
N LEU A 66 -10.78 -7.09 10.24
CA LEU A 66 -10.88 -5.73 10.75
C LEU A 66 -9.72 -4.87 10.24
N PHE A 67 -10.04 -3.63 9.86
CA PHE A 67 -9.05 -2.67 9.39
C PHE A 67 -8.91 -1.50 10.36
N TYR A 68 -7.68 -1.00 10.47
CA TYR A 68 -7.30 0.09 11.35
C TYR A 68 -6.52 1.17 10.59
N ASN A 69 -6.68 2.42 10.99
CA ASN A 69 -5.79 3.52 10.59
C ASN A 69 -5.51 4.41 11.80
N SER A 70 -4.25 4.81 11.99
CA SER A 70 -3.84 5.66 13.13
C SER A 70 -4.32 5.11 14.48
N GLY A 71 -4.30 3.78 14.65
CA GLY A 71 -4.74 3.08 15.86
C GLY A 71 -6.26 2.98 16.07
N ARG A 72 -7.09 3.50 15.16
CA ARG A 72 -8.56 3.46 15.24
C ARG A 72 -9.13 2.45 14.27
N ARG A 73 -10.08 1.63 14.74
CA ARG A 73 -10.84 0.69 13.89
C ARG A 73 -11.67 1.48 12.89
N LEU A 74 -11.64 1.08 11.62
CA LEU A 74 -12.52 1.62 10.60
C LEU A 74 -13.95 1.07 10.79
N PRO A 75 -14.97 1.94 10.76
CA PRO A 75 -16.38 1.55 10.84
C PRO A 75 -16.90 1.06 9.47
N LEU A 76 -16.40 -0.10 9.05
CA LEU A 76 -16.83 -0.79 7.84
C LEU A 76 -18.09 -1.60 8.13
N ARG A 77 -19.09 -1.52 7.25
CA ARG A 77 -20.39 -2.21 7.39
C ARG A 77 -20.44 -3.53 6.65
N GLU A 78 -20.33 -3.45 5.34
CA GLU A 78 -20.48 -4.57 4.43
C GLU A 78 -19.56 -4.42 3.23
N ILE A 79 -19.30 -5.53 2.56
CA ILE A 79 -18.55 -5.56 1.30
C ILE A 79 -19.54 -5.32 0.17
N LEU A 80 -19.34 -4.23 -0.57
CA LEU A 80 -20.15 -3.87 -1.74
C LEU A 80 -19.66 -4.56 -3.01
N GLY A 81 -18.36 -4.83 -3.09
CA GLY A 81 -17.73 -5.50 -4.22
C GLY A 81 -16.35 -6.03 -3.87
N GLU A 82 -15.98 -7.15 -4.46
CA GLU A 82 -14.68 -7.78 -4.23
C GLU A 82 -14.12 -8.34 -5.54
N GLN A 83 -12.82 -8.18 -5.69
CA GLN A 83 -11.98 -8.87 -6.67
C GLN A 83 -10.73 -9.37 -5.96
N PRO A 84 -9.96 -10.29 -6.56
CA PRO A 84 -8.76 -10.80 -5.92
C PRO A 84 -7.78 -9.71 -5.45
N THR A 85 -7.73 -8.56 -6.12
CA THR A 85 -6.74 -7.50 -5.83
C THR A 85 -7.28 -6.28 -5.10
N TRP A 86 -8.60 -6.23 -4.84
CA TRP A 86 -9.22 -5.11 -4.14
C TRP A 86 -10.59 -5.47 -3.56
N THR A 87 -10.98 -4.75 -2.51
CA THR A 87 -12.28 -4.90 -1.88
C THR A 87 -12.89 -3.52 -1.63
N GLU A 88 -14.17 -3.37 -1.93
CA GLU A 88 -14.96 -2.16 -1.75
C GLU A 88 -15.94 -2.33 -0.59
N PHE A 89 -16.03 -1.32 0.28
CA PHE A 89 -16.82 -1.36 1.49
C PHE A 89 -17.80 -0.20 1.59
N ASP A 90 -18.94 -0.47 2.20
CA ASP A 90 -19.78 0.55 2.79
C ASP A 90 -19.23 0.99 4.17
N SER A 91 -19.40 2.27 4.50
CA SER A 91 -19.00 2.81 5.79
C SER A 91 -20.11 3.67 6.40
N GLU A 92 -20.30 3.54 7.72
CA GLU A 92 -21.33 4.28 8.46
C GLU A 92 -21.07 5.79 8.49
N VAL A 93 -19.83 6.19 8.27
CA VAL A 93 -19.38 7.57 8.40
C VAL A 93 -18.43 7.94 7.29
N TYR A 94 -18.40 9.23 7.03
CA TYR A 94 -17.42 9.83 6.15
C TYR A 94 -15.98 9.66 6.70
N LEU A 95 -15.12 8.98 5.94
CA LEU A 95 -13.72 8.79 6.30
C LEU A 95 -12.84 9.86 5.65
N ARG A 96 -12.14 10.65 6.48
CA ARG A 96 -11.13 11.63 6.03
C ARG A 96 -9.75 10.98 5.94
N LEU A 97 -9.62 10.02 5.05
CA LEU A 97 -8.37 9.30 4.83
C LEU A 97 -7.76 9.72 3.49
N ALA A 98 -6.45 9.92 3.48
CA ALA A 98 -5.73 10.25 2.27
C ALA A 98 -5.68 9.04 1.32
N ARG A 99 -5.75 9.33 0.03
CA ARG A 99 -5.48 8.33 -1.00
C ARG A 99 -4.07 7.76 -0.79
N GLY A 100 -3.91 6.45 -0.88
CA GLY A 100 -2.65 5.74 -0.65
C GLY A 100 -2.37 5.40 0.81
N ALA A 101 -3.23 5.80 1.74
CA ALA A 101 -3.04 5.51 3.16
C ALA A 101 -2.97 3.99 3.42
N ALA A 102 -2.00 3.62 4.26
CA ALA A 102 -1.87 2.29 4.80
C ALA A 102 -3.01 1.98 5.79
N LEU A 103 -3.59 0.79 5.63
CA LEU A 103 -4.62 0.25 6.50
C LEU A 103 -4.11 -1.05 7.11
N TYR A 104 -4.20 -1.13 8.43
CA TYR A 104 -3.57 -2.16 9.24
C TYR A 104 -4.55 -3.24 9.65
N SER A 105 -4.07 -4.47 9.84
CA SER A 105 -4.84 -5.60 10.36
C SER A 105 -5.19 -5.43 11.84
N ASP A 106 -5.86 -6.42 12.42
CA ASP A 106 -6.13 -6.51 13.86
C ASP A 106 -4.87 -6.66 14.72
N ARG A 107 -3.75 -7.12 14.14
CA ARG A 107 -2.42 -7.10 14.77
C ARG A 107 -1.81 -5.69 14.84
N ARG A 108 -2.33 -4.76 14.04
CA ARG A 108 -2.05 -3.31 14.01
C ARG A 108 -0.65 -2.88 13.56
N ASP A 109 0.29 -3.80 13.48
CA ASP A 109 1.63 -3.62 12.92
C ASP A 109 1.74 -4.13 11.47
N GLU A 110 0.71 -4.80 10.96
CA GLU A 110 0.69 -5.35 9.61
C GLU A 110 -0.16 -4.52 8.63
N ILE A 111 0.39 -4.09 7.49
CA ILE A 111 -0.40 -3.51 6.39
C ILE A 111 -1.17 -4.63 5.71
N ALA A 112 -2.48 -4.49 5.71
CA ALA A 112 -3.37 -5.42 5.02
C ALA A 112 -4.06 -4.80 3.80
N GLY A 113 -4.10 -3.47 3.73
CA GLY A 113 -4.66 -2.79 2.58
C GLY A 113 -4.10 -1.39 2.36
N LEU A 114 -4.31 -0.89 1.14
CA LEU A 114 -3.98 0.48 0.75
C LEU A 114 -5.23 1.16 0.22
N LEU A 115 -5.54 2.34 0.74
CA LEU A 115 -6.72 3.06 0.30
C LEU A 115 -6.54 3.59 -1.13
N GLN A 116 -7.42 3.20 -2.05
CA GLN A 116 -7.31 3.59 -3.47
C GLN A 116 -7.93 4.95 -3.79
N ASN A 117 -8.92 5.35 -2.99
CA ASN A 117 -9.73 6.54 -3.21
C ASN A 117 -9.45 7.62 -2.16
N GLY A 118 -9.82 8.86 -2.46
CA GLY A 118 -9.63 10.00 -1.56
C GLY A 118 -10.81 10.24 -0.62
N PRO A 119 -10.72 11.28 0.23
CA PRO A 119 -11.86 11.76 1.01
C PRO A 119 -13.01 12.11 0.06
N GLY A 120 -14.21 11.59 0.30
CA GLY A 120 -15.39 11.88 -0.54
C GLY A 120 -15.98 10.66 -1.21
N GLN A 121 -15.15 9.64 -1.37
CA GLN A 121 -15.33 8.61 -2.38
C GLN A 121 -15.61 7.24 -1.73
N GLU A 122 -16.05 6.30 -2.56
CA GLU A 122 -16.24 4.89 -2.21
C GLU A 122 -14.99 4.34 -1.53
N LEU A 123 -15.16 3.54 -0.47
CA LEU A 123 -14.03 3.00 0.25
C LEU A 123 -13.50 1.75 -0.44
N VAL A 124 -12.57 1.94 -1.38
CA VAL A 124 -11.91 0.84 -2.09
C VAL A 124 -10.51 0.65 -1.55
N MET A 125 -10.19 -0.58 -1.16
CA MET A 125 -8.89 -0.97 -0.64
C MET A 125 -8.21 -1.93 -1.61
N THR A 126 -6.92 -1.71 -1.90
CA THR A 126 -6.08 -2.74 -2.50
C THR A 126 -5.90 -3.88 -1.50
N ASN A 127 -6.10 -5.11 -1.93
CA ASN A 127 -5.82 -6.31 -1.15
C ASN A 127 -4.32 -6.63 -1.28
N VAL A 128 -3.53 -6.20 -0.30
CA VAL A 128 -2.07 -6.34 -0.33
C VAL A 128 -1.66 -7.79 -0.14
N THR A 129 -2.39 -8.55 0.67
CA THR A 129 -2.16 -9.98 0.91
C THR A 129 -2.23 -10.79 -0.39
N ALA A 130 -3.18 -10.49 -1.27
CA ALA A 130 -3.30 -11.15 -2.57
C ALA A 130 -2.22 -10.77 -3.59
N LEU A 131 -1.38 -9.77 -3.27
CA LEU A 131 -0.33 -9.25 -4.15
C LEU A 131 1.07 -9.50 -3.60
N LEU A 132 1.19 -10.26 -2.50
CA LEU A 132 2.47 -10.58 -1.85
C LEU A 132 3.46 -11.23 -2.81
N ASP A 133 3.02 -12.21 -3.62
CA ASP A 133 3.86 -12.89 -4.60
C ASP A 133 4.56 -11.95 -5.59
N TRP A 134 3.98 -10.77 -5.83
CA TRP A 134 4.60 -9.73 -6.65
C TRP A 134 5.43 -8.74 -5.83
N ILE A 135 4.99 -8.38 -4.62
CA ILE A 135 5.68 -7.40 -3.75
C ILE A 135 6.97 -7.97 -3.19
N GLU A 136 6.95 -9.21 -2.68
CA GLU A 136 8.08 -9.82 -1.97
C GLU A 136 9.34 -9.89 -2.83
N PRO A 137 9.32 -10.39 -4.08
CA PRO A 137 10.54 -10.46 -4.89
C PRO A 137 11.20 -9.09 -5.11
N ILE A 138 10.42 -8.00 -5.25
CA ILE A 138 10.97 -6.65 -5.45
C ILE A 138 11.78 -6.20 -4.22
N VAL A 139 11.27 -6.50 -3.03
CA VAL A 139 11.93 -6.14 -1.77
C VAL A 139 13.14 -7.05 -1.50
N TRP A 140 13.02 -8.34 -1.80
CA TRP A 140 14.04 -9.34 -1.47
C TRP A 140 15.17 -9.44 -2.51
N ASP A 141 14.89 -9.31 -3.82
CA ASP A 141 15.93 -9.28 -4.87
C ASP A 141 16.87 -8.08 -4.68
N ALA A 142 16.33 -6.98 -4.16
CA ALA A 142 17.11 -5.80 -3.79
C ALA A 142 17.95 -5.99 -2.53
N ALA A 143 17.39 -6.67 -1.52
CA ALA A 143 18.15 -7.05 -0.33
C ALA A 143 19.34 -7.94 -0.72
N ALA A 144 19.14 -8.93 -1.61
CA ALA A 144 20.19 -9.81 -2.10
C ALA A 144 21.29 -9.06 -2.88
N SER A 145 20.92 -8.13 -3.75
CA SER A 145 21.87 -7.31 -4.52
C SER A 145 22.61 -6.26 -3.66
N SER A 146 22.14 -5.96 -2.46
CA SER A 146 22.83 -5.11 -1.48
C SER A 146 23.87 -5.83 -0.61
N ILE A 147 23.93 -7.17 -0.67
CA ILE A 147 24.84 -8.01 0.13
C ILE A 147 26.13 -8.38 -0.64
N GLU A 148 26.23 -8.08 -1.94
CA GLU A 148 27.48 -8.26 -2.67
C GLU A 148 28.55 -7.26 -2.15
N PRO A 149 29.72 -7.73 -1.70
CA PRO A 149 30.75 -6.84 -1.18
C PRO A 149 31.35 -6.03 -2.34
N ARG A 150 31.35 -4.70 -2.18
CA ARG A 150 32.14 -3.78 -3.00
C ARG A 150 33.64 -4.05 -2.87
#